data_AF-A0A7W8RHP1-F1
#
_entry.id   AF-A0A7W8RHP1-F1
#
_cell.length_a   1.000
_cell.length_b   1.000
_cell.length_c   1.000
_cell.angle_alpha   90.00
_cell.angle_beta   90.00
_cell.angle_gamma   90.00
#
_symmetry.space_group_name_H-M   'P 1'
#
loop_
_entity.id
_entity.type
_entity.pdbx_description
1 polymer ?
#
loop_
_entity_poly.entity_id
_entity_poly.type
_entity_poly.pdbx_seq_one_letter_code
_entity_poly.pdbx_strand_id
1 'polypeptide(L)'
;MAQSLVNDADQCGAIPHWVNDNVEDGVMPGDAGSLIVAGAYAFGARAFDTSGALKHMIKMANVPGTACNGVTTNGGRASYLQFGYITNGEWGQASSTLEYASSDFAISQFAGQLGNSTIQKMLLSRSAYWQNLLNASLPPPLIAARNSDGSWIAETQSSTDNYGEGNAGQYTWMVPFNPVGLFAQLGGQLGGGVAPERVFCGVERGDEPAQFLYGRRTDLRGAVAI
;
A
#
# COMPACT_ATOMS: atom_id res chain seq x y z
N MET A 1 -19.58 1.83 10.06
CA MET A 1 -18.41 2.33 9.32
C MET A 1 -18.39 1.83 7.88
N ALA A 2 -18.16 0.55 7.58
CA ALA A 2 -18.09 0.07 6.19
C ALA A 2 -19.34 0.42 5.34
N GLN A 3 -20.56 0.21 5.87
CA GLN A 3 -21.79 0.63 5.18
C GLN A 3 -21.85 2.15 4.97
N SER A 4 -21.32 2.95 5.90
CA SER A 4 -21.29 4.41 5.76
C SER A 4 -20.43 4.82 4.58
N LEU A 5 -19.24 4.22 4.42
CA LEU A 5 -18.36 4.48 3.27
C LEU A 5 -19.00 4.09 1.92
N VAL A 6 -19.80 3.02 1.89
CA VAL A 6 -20.58 2.66 0.69
C VAL A 6 -21.67 3.69 0.42
N ASN A 7 -22.39 4.11 1.45
CA ASN A 7 -23.42 5.15 1.32
C ASN A 7 -22.81 6.48 0.86
N ASP A 8 -21.62 6.85 1.34
CA ASP A 8 -20.90 8.03 0.91
C ASP A 8 -20.58 7.91 -0.58
N ALA A 9 -20.03 6.77 -1.02
CA ALA A 9 -19.74 6.52 -2.43
C ALA A 9 -20.97 6.58 -3.33
N ASP A 10 -22.12 6.10 -2.86
CA ASP A 10 -23.39 6.20 -3.59
C ASP A 10 -23.89 7.65 -3.72
N GLN A 11 -23.66 8.49 -2.71
CA GLN A 11 -24.12 9.87 -2.67
C GLN A 11 -23.18 10.82 -3.41
N CYS A 12 -21.87 10.69 -3.21
CA CYS A 12 -20.88 11.64 -3.68
C CYS A 12 -20.09 11.16 -4.91
N GLY A 13 -20.13 9.86 -5.22
CA GLY A 13 -19.62 9.27 -6.48
C GLY A 13 -18.38 8.38 -6.37
N ALA A 14 -17.70 8.36 -5.22
CA ALA A 14 -16.53 7.53 -4.92
C ALA A 14 -16.40 7.30 -3.40
N ILE A 15 -15.72 6.22 -2.98
CA ILE A 15 -15.39 6.02 -1.57
C ILE A 15 -14.38 7.12 -1.18
N PRO A 16 -14.67 7.91 -0.13
CA PRO A 16 -13.75 8.95 0.32
C PRO A 16 -12.54 8.37 1.06
N HIS A 17 -11.41 9.09 1.03
CA HIS A 17 -10.19 8.76 1.76
C HIS A 17 -9.86 9.75 2.90
N TRP A 18 -10.40 10.98 2.87
CA TRP A 18 -10.26 11.94 3.97
C TRP A 18 -11.54 12.76 4.18
N VAL A 19 -12.43 12.25 5.02
CA VAL A 19 -13.70 12.93 5.32
C VAL A 19 -13.58 13.81 6.56
N ASN A 20 -13.94 15.08 6.42
CA ASN A 20 -14.15 15.99 7.54
C ASN A 20 -15.56 16.57 7.48
N ASP A 21 -16.30 16.49 8.59
CA ASP A 21 -17.65 17.05 8.77
C ASP A 21 -18.72 16.70 7.71
N ASN A 22 -18.47 15.71 6.83
CA ASN A 22 -19.27 15.20 5.68
C ASN A 22 -18.71 15.51 4.28
N VAL A 23 -17.56 16.17 4.18
CA VAL A 23 -16.91 16.54 2.91
C VAL A 23 -15.62 15.74 2.75
N GLU A 24 -15.37 15.25 1.54
CA GLU A 24 -14.04 14.77 1.15
C GLU A 24 -13.12 15.98 0.97
N ASP A 25 -12.07 16.06 1.79
CA ASP A 25 -11.12 17.18 1.75
C ASP A 25 -9.97 16.95 0.75
N GLY A 26 -9.77 15.72 0.26
CA GLY A 26 -8.69 15.36 -0.67
C GLY A 26 -7.31 15.46 -0.03
N VAL A 27 -7.25 15.30 1.29
CA VAL A 27 -6.03 15.36 2.09
C VAL A 27 -5.38 13.99 2.14
N MET A 28 -4.04 13.97 2.04
CA MET A 28 -3.23 12.76 1.85
C MET A 28 -3.50 12.03 0.52
N PRO A 29 -2.47 11.39 -0.06
CA PRO A 29 -2.65 10.67 -1.31
C PRO A 29 -3.15 9.24 -1.09
N GLY A 30 -3.50 8.57 -2.18
CA GLY A 30 -3.80 7.14 -2.17
C GLY A 30 -5.29 6.83 -1.98
N ASP A 31 -5.59 5.56 -1.64
CA ASP A 31 -6.96 5.04 -1.54
C ASP A 31 -7.17 4.29 -0.20
N ALA A 32 -7.07 5.06 0.89
CA ALA A 32 -7.29 4.56 2.23
C ALA A 32 -8.72 4.05 2.46
N GLY A 33 -9.71 4.64 1.77
CA GLY A 33 -11.11 4.25 1.84
C GLY A 33 -11.34 2.81 1.40
N SER A 34 -10.81 2.43 0.23
CA SER A 34 -10.89 1.04 -0.24
C SER A 34 -10.15 0.07 0.67
N LEU A 35 -8.99 0.46 1.20
CA LEU A 35 -8.23 -0.34 2.17
C LEU A 35 -9.04 -0.61 3.44
N ILE A 36 -9.73 0.39 4.00
CA ILE A 36 -10.56 0.23 5.20
C ILE A 36 -11.71 -0.73 4.94
N VAL A 37 -12.42 -0.59 3.81
CA VAL A 37 -13.57 -1.45 3.51
C VAL A 37 -13.12 -2.91 3.24
N ALA A 38 -12.06 -3.10 2.46
CA ALA A 38 -11.51 -4.44 2.22
C ALA A 38 -10.95 -5.06 3.50
N GLY A 39 -10.27 -4.28 4.34
CA GLY A 39 -9.75 -4.70 5.64
C GLY A 39 -10.86 -5.10 6.60
N ALA A 40 -11.91 -4.28 6.74
CA ALA A 40 -13.07 -4.60 7.56
C ALA A 40 -13.68 -5.96 7.17
N TYR A 41 -13.77 -6.25 5.86
CA TYR A 41 -14.21 -7.55 5.39
C TYR A 41 -13.20 -8.66 5.72
N ALA A 42 -11.91 -8.44 5.53
CA ALA A 42 -10.88 -9.43 5.89
C ALA A 42 -10.96 -9.83 7.38
N PHE A 43 -11.33 -8.89 8.26
CA PHE A 43 -11.51 -9.12 9.70
C PHE A 43 -12.94 -9.55 10.12
N GLY A 44 -13.79 -9.93 9.17
CA GLY A 44 -15.08 -10.58 9.46
C GLY A 44 -16.32 -9.69 9.37
N ALA A 45 -16.19 -8.40 9.03
CA ALA A 45 -17.37 -7.58 8.75
C ALA A 45 -18.11 -8.12 7.51
N ARG A 46 -19.40 -8.44 7.66
CA ARG A 46 -20.26 -8.92 6.56
C ARG A 46 -21.56 -8.13 6.40
N ALA A 47 -21.95 -7.37 7.43
CA ALA A 47 -23.20 -6.62 7.47
C ALA A 47 -23.07 -5.25 6.77
N PHE A 48 -22.76 -5.26 5.48
CA PHE A 48 -22.79 -4.10 4.60
C PHE A 48 -22.94 -4.53 3.14
N ASP A 49 -23.26 -3.59 2.25
CA ASP A 49 -23.34 -3.85 0.81
C ASP A 49 -21.94 -4.08 0.19
N THR A 50 -21.51 -5.35 0.26
CA THR A 50 -20.22 -5.81 -0.29
C THR A 50 -20.16 -5.72 -1.81
N SER A 51 -21.29 -5.87 -2.50
CA SER A 51 -21.35 -5.78 -3.96
C SER A 51 -21.24 -4.33 -4.43
N GLY A 52 -21.97 -3.42 -3.77
CA GLY A 52 -21.85 -1.98 -3.97
C GLY A 52 -20.44 -1.47 -3.66
N ALA A 53 -19.87 -1.90 -2.54
CA ALA A 53 -18.48 -1.61 -2.20
C ALA A 53 -17.50 -2.02 -3.32
N LEU A 54 -17.56 -3.28 -3.77
CA LEU A 54 -16.66 -3.78 -4.81
C LEU A 54 -16.83 -2.99 -6.12
N LYS A 55 -18.06 -2.63 -6.49
CA LYS A 55 -18.35 -1.83 -7.68
C LYS A 55 -17.65 -0.47 -7.63
N HIS A 56 -17.70 0.22 -6.50
CA HIS A 56 -17.03 1.52 -6.32
C HIS A 56 -15.50 1.38 -6.32
N MET A 57 -14.97 0.38 -5.62
CA MET A 57 -13.54 0.08 -5.62
C MET A 57 -13.01 -0.19 -7.04
N ILE A 58 -13.72 -0.99 -7.84
CA ILE A 58 -13.33 -1.27 -9.24
C ILE A 58 -13.33 0.03 -10.07
N LYS A 59 -14.32 0.90 -9.87
CA LYS A 59 -14.41 2.18 -10.57
C LYS A 59 -13.21 3.06 -10.20
N MET A 60 -12.95 3.27 -8.91
CA MET A 60 -11.81 4.07 -8.43
C MET A 60 -10.46 3.50 -8.88
N ALA A 61 -10.35 2.17 -8.91
CA ALA A 61 -9.13 1.49 -9.29
C ALA A 61 -8.82 1.58 -10.81
N ASN A 62 -9.81 1.84 -11.67
CA ASN A 62 -9.65 1.75 -13.13
C ASN A 62 -10.07 2.99 -13.91
N VAL A 63 -10.78 3.94 -13.29
CA VAL A 63 -11.24 5.17 -13.93
C VAL A 63 -10.49 6.34 -13.29
N PRO A 64 -9.56 7.00 -13.99
CA PRO A 64 -8.90 8.19 -13.46
C PRO A 64 -9.88 9.34 -13.19
N GLY A 65 -9.62 10.12 -12.14
CA GLY A 65 -10.44 11.29 -11.80
C GLY A 65 -11.79 10.94 -11.18
N THR A 66 -11.91 9.78 -10.52
CA THR A 66 -13.06 9.54 -9.66
C THR A 66 -13.04 10.52 -8.51
N ALA A 67 -14.20 11.04 -8.17
CA ALA A 67 -14.34 12.09 -7.19
C ALA A 67 -15.53 11.84 -6.28
N CYS A 68 -15.42 12.31 -5.05
CA CYS A 68 -16.49 12.42 -4.08
C CYS A 68 -16.85 13.91 -3.97
N ASN A 69 -18.08 14.30 -4.34
CA ASN A 69 -18.54 15.69 -4.32
C ASN A 69 -17.61 16.66 -5.10
N GLY A 70 -17.02 16.17 -6.20
CA GLY A 70 -16.10 16.94 -7.05
C GLY A 70 -14.64 16.96 -6.59
N VAL A 71 -14.33 16.42 -5.40
CA VAL A 71 -12.95 16.28 -4.90
C VAL A 71 -12.40 14.93 -5.33
N THR A 72 -11.22 14.94 -5.99
CA THR A 72 -10.63 13.74 -6.58
C THR A 72 -10.14 12.79 -5.48
N THR A 73 -10.59 11.53 -5.51
CA THR A 73 -10.23 10.50 -4.54
C THR A 73 -9.14 9.55 -5.02
N ASN A 74 -8.74 9.64 -6.30
CA ASN A 74 -7.70 8.81 -6.91
C ASN A 74 -6.72 9.63 -7.76
N GLY A 75 -6.06 10.62 -7.15
CA GLY A 75 -5.04 11.43 -7.81
C GLY A 75 -4.02 10.57 -8.56
N GLY A 76 -3.47 11.06 -9.67
CA GLY A 76 -2.39 10.35 -10.38
C GLY A 76 -2.75 8.96 -10.94
N ARG A 77 -4.01 8.49 -10.82
CA ARG A 77 -4.45 7.19 -11.33
C ARG A 77 -4.18 7.01 -12.82
N ALA A 78 -4.26 8.08 -13.62
CA ALA A 78 -3.95 8.04 -15.04
C ALA A 78 -2.49 7.63 -15.30
N SER A 79 -1.53 8.26 -14.62
CA SER A 79 -0.11 7.91 -14.78
C SER A 79 0.20 6.53 -14.20
N TYR A 80 -0.39 6.18 -13.05
CA TYR A 80 -0.28 4.84 -12.47
C TYR A 80 -0.73 3.73 -13.44
N LEU A 81 -1.87 3.90 -14.11
CA LEU A 81 -2.36 2.92 -15.08
C LEU A 81 -1.51 2.88 -16.36
N GLN A 82 -0.95 4.01 -16.77
CA GLN A 82 -0.15 4.11 -17.99
C GLN A 82 1.26 3.54 -17.84
N PHE A 83 1.95 3.89 -16.76
CA PHE A 83 3.38 3.58 -16.56
C PHE A 83 3.64 2.47 -15.55
N GLY A 84 2.63 2.12 -14.76
CA GLY A 84 2.78 1.22 -13.62
C GLY A 84 3.41 1.87 -12.40
N TYR A 85 3.43 3.20 -12.36
CA TYR A 85 3.80 4.05 -11.24
C TYR A 85 3.30 5.48 -11.50
N ILE A 86 3.16 6.28 -10.45
CA ILE A 86 2.71 7.67 -10.55
C ILE A 86 3.87 8.55 -11.00
N THR A 87 3.60 9.42 -11.97
CA THR A 87 4.56 10.44 -12.44
C THR A 87 4.01 11.86 -12.35
N ASN A 88 2.69 11.99 -12.16
CA ASN A 88 1.98 13.26 -12.02
C ASN A 88 0.55 13.01 -11.48
N GLY A 89 -0.15 14.11 -11.17
CA GLY A 89 -1.56 14.09 -10.77
C GLY A 89 -1.80 13.75 -9.29
N GLU A 90 -0.75 13.42 -8.56
CA GLU A 90 -0.74 13.22 -7.10
C GLU A 90 0.65 13.53 -6.57
N TRP A 91 0.72 14.07 -5.36
CA TRP A 91 1.98 14.34 -4.67
C TRP A 91 2.52 13.07 -4.00
N GLY A 92 3.80 13.08 -3.62
CA GLY A 92 4.43 11.88 -3.05
C GLY A 92 4.48 10.72 -4.04
N GLN A 93 5.00 10.93 -5.24
CA GLN A 93 4.85 9.98 -6.36
C GLN A 93 5.24 8.53 -6.02
N ALA A 94 6.34 8.34 -5.29
CA ALA A 94 6.79 7.01 -4.89
C ALA A 94 5.90 6.43 -3.79
N SER A 95 5.60 7.20 -2.73
CA SER A 95 4.69 6.76 -1.66
C SER A 95 3.30 6.44 -2.17
N SER A 96 2.72 7.29 -3.02
CA SER A 96 1.36 7.16 -3.55
C SER A 96 1.23 5.97 -4.51
N THR A 97 2.30 5.64 -5.24
CA THR A 97 2.37 4.38 -6.01
C THR A 97 2.29 3.16 -5.09
N LEU A 98 2.97 3.19 -3.95
CA LEU A 98 2.93 2.11 -2.96
C LEU A 98 1.55 2.03 -2.24
N GLU A 99 0.89 3.16 -2.00
CA GLU A 99 -0.49 3.21 -1.49
C GLU A 99 -1.47 2.54 -2.48
N TYR A 100 -1.35 2.82 -3.78
CA TYR A 100 -2.17 2.14 -4.80
C TYR A 100 -1.82 0.68 -4.98
N ALA A 101 -0.55 0.29 -4.87
CA ALA A 101 -0.17 -1.12 -4.88
C ALA A 101 -0.81 -1.87 -3.69
N SER A 102 -0.82 -1.26 -2.50
CA SER A 102 -1.48 -1.80 -1.31
C SER A 102 -3.01 -1.90 -1.49
N SER A 103 -3.61 -0.85 -2.04
CA SER A 103 -5.06 -0.80 -2.32
C SER A 103 -5.47 -1.84 -3.36
N ASP A 104 -4.70 -2.00 -4.45
CA ASP A 104 -4.93 -3.02 -5.46
C ASP A 104 -4.84 -4.43 -4.86
N PHE A 105 -3.87 -4.69 -3.96
CA PHE A 105 -3.81 -5.97 -3.26
C PHE A 105 -5.06 -6.23 -2.40
N ALA A 106 -5.48 -5.24 -1.61
CA ALA A 106 -6.63 -5.37 -0.73
C ALA A 106 -7.93 -5.59 -1.51
N ILE A 107 -8.16 -4.81 -2.57
CA ILE A 107 -9.32 -4.97 -3.46
C ILE A 107 -9.26 -6.32 -4.19
N SER A 108 -8.07 -6.80 -4.58
CA SER A 108 -7.91 -8.15 -5.13
C SER A 108 -8.42 -9.23 -4.15
N GLN A 109 -7.97 -9.18 -2.88
CA GLN A 109 -8.41 -10.15 -1.88
C GLN A 109 -9.93 -10.06 -1.67
N PHE A 110 -10.47 -8.85 -1.56
CA PHE A 110 -11.90 -8.62 -1.40
C PHE A 110 -12.71 -9.16 -2.60
N ALA A 111 -12.30 -8.86 -3.82
CA ALA A 111 -12.93 -9.36 -5.04
C ALA A 111 -12.92 -10.88 -5.13
N GLY A 112 -11.81 -11.53 -4.75
CA GLY A 112 -11.68 -12.98 -4.70
C GLY A 112 -12.67 -13.63 -3.73
N GLN A 113 -12.86 -13.04 -2.55
CA GLN A 113 -13.83 -13.52 -1.55
C GLN A 113 -15.28 -13.39 -2.02
N LEU A 114 -15.57 -12.43 -2.91
CA LEU A 114 -16.87 -12.25 -3.54
C LEU A 114 -17.03 -13.05 -4.84
N GLY A 115 -16.07 -13.91 -5.19
CA GLY A 115 -16.12 -14.78 -6.38
C GLY A 115 -15.76 -14.08 -7.69
N ASN A 116 -15.25 -12.84 -7.67
CA ASN A 116 -14.85 -12.11 -8.87
C ASN A 116 -13.37 -12.38 -9.21
N SER A 117 -13.11 -13.55 -9.81
CA SER A 117 -11.74 -13.99 -10.13
C SER A 117 -11.03 -13.10 -11.16
N THR A 118 -11.77 -12.42 -12.04
CA THR A 118 -11.19 -11.55 -13.07
C THR A 118 -10.55 -10.33 -12.44
N ILE A 119 -11.29 -9.63 -11.57
CA ILE A 119 -10.78 -8.46 -10.85
C ILE A 119 -9.70 -8.86 -9.86
N GLN A 120 -9.87 -9.98 -9.15
CA GLN A 120 -8.83 -10.53 -8.27
C GLN A 120 -7.49 -10.67 -9.00
N LYS A 121 -7.45 -11.39 -10.13
CA LYS A 121 -6.19 -11.63 -10.86
C LYS A 121 -5.58 -10.34 -11.42
N MET A 122 -6.41 -9.46 -11.98
CA MET A 122 -5.96 -8.18 -12.52
C MET A 122 -5.28 -7.32 -11.45
N LEU A 123 -5.96 -7.13 -10.32
CA LEU A 123 -5.46 -6.27 -9.24
C LEU A 123 -4.33 -6.92 -8.44
N LEU A 124 -4.30 -8.25 -8.31
CA LEU A 124 -3.16 -8.96 -7.74
C LEU A 124 -1.90 -8.80 -8.59
N SER A 125 -2.04 -8.84 -9.92
CA SER A 125 -0.91 -8.56 -10.81
C SER A 125 -0.47 -7.11 -10.70
N ARG A 126 -1.42 -6.18 -10.58
CA ARG A 126 -1.15 -4.74 -10.49
C ARG A 126 -0.53 -4.33 -9.15
N SER A 127 -0.86 -5.01 -8.06
CA SER A 127 -0.24 -4.76 -6.76
C SER A 127 1.26 -5.05 -6.75
N ALA A 128 1.81 -5.75 -7.75
CA ALA A 128 3.25 -5.91 -7.93
C ALA A 128 3.96 -4.65 -8.46
N TYR A 129 3.24 -3.58 -8.79
CA TYR A 129 3.79 -2.33 -9.36
C TYR A 129 4.81 -1.62 -8.45
N TRP A 130 4.86 -1.93 -7.15
CA TRP A 130 5.95 -1.48 -6.28
C TRP A 130 7.34 -1.88 -6.81
N GLN A 131 7.44 -3.00 -7.54
CA GLN A 131 8.70 -3.46 -8.13
C GLN A 131 9.21 -2.51 -9.21
N ASN A 132 8.32 -1.75 -9.87
CA ASN A 132 8.71 -0.78 -10.89
C ASN A 132 9.47 0.42 -10.32
N LEU A 133 9.36 0.63 -9.00
CA LEU A 133 10.05 1.69 -8.27
C LEU A 133 11.26 1.20 -7.48
N LEU A 134 11.52 -0.11 -7.40
CA LEU A 134 12.68 -0.60 -6.67
C LEU A 134 13.96 -0.39 -7.50
N ASN A 135 14.73 0.63 -7.15
CA ASN A 135 16.00 0.93 -7.77
C ASN A 135 17.14 0.14 -7.10
N ALA A 136 17.43 -1.04 -7.62
CA ALA A 136 18.51 -1.91 -7.15
C ALA A 136 19.93 -1.38 -7.45
N SER A 137 20.07 -0.30 -8.22
CA SER A 137 21.38 0.28 -8.54
C SER A 137 21.90 1.26 -7.48
N LEU A 138 21.02 1.74 -6.58
CA LEU A 138 21.40 2.58 -5.47
C LEU A 138 22.08 1.76 -4.36
N PRO A 139 23.09 2.31 -3.66
CA PRO A 139 23.64 1.73 -2.43
C PRO A 139 23.15 2.50 -1.19
N PRO A 140 22.20 1.99 -0.39
CA PRO A 140 21.46 0.74 -0.56
C PRO A 140 20.33 0.84 -1.60
N PRO A 141 19.76 -0.29 -2.08
CA PRO A 141 18.57 -0.28 -2.92
C PRO A 141 17.40 0.41 -2.23
N LEU A 142 16.66 1.24 -2.97
CA LEU A 142 15.53 2.00 -2.46
C LEU A 142 14.35 1.90 -3.41
N ILE A 143 13.14 2.00 -2.86
CA ILE A 143 12.03 2.51 -3.66
C ILE A 143 12.40 3.95 -4.01
N ALA A 144 12.40 4.28 -5.29
CA ALA A 144 12.73 5.60 -5.80
C ALA A 144 11.73 6.05 -6.88
N ALA A 145 11.43 7.34 -6.92
CA ALA A 145 10.53 7.88 -7.93
C ALA A 145 11.13 7.85 -9.35
N ARG A 146 10.26 7.86 -10.35
CA ARG A 146 10.63 7.78 -11.77
C ARG A 146 9.89 8.81 -12.59
N ASN A 147 10.57 9.34 -13.60
CA ASN A 147 9.99 10.21 -14.59
C ASN A 147 9.11 9.43 -15.59
N SER A 148 8.30 10.15 -16.36
CA SER A 148 7.46 9.58 -17.43
C SER A 148 8.24 8.94 -18.58
N ASP A 149 9.52 9.30 -18.75
CA ASP A 149 10.44 8.67 -19.70
C ASP A 149 11.09 7.39 -19.16
N GLY A 150 10.79 7.00 -17.91
CA GLY A 150 11.35 5.83 -17.25
C GLY A 150 12.68 6.06 -16.54
N SER A 151 13.27 7.26 -16.64
CA SER A 151 14.49 7.59 -15.91
C SER A 151 14.22 7.67 -14.39
N TRP A 152 15.22 7.30 -13.60
CA TRP A 152 15.17 7.40 -12.14
C TRP A 152 15.37 8.85 -11.71
N ILE A 153 14.62 9.29 -10.70
CA ILE A 153 14.95 10.49 -9.94
C ILE A 153 16.10 10.14 -8.99
N ALA A 154 17.11 11.00 -8.92
CA ALA A 154 18.26 10.79 -8.06
C ALA A 154 17.85 10.98 -6.59
N GLU A 155 17.84 9.90 -5.82
CA GLU A 155 17.39 9.90 -4.44
C GLU A 155 18.41 9.22 -3.50
N THR A 156 18.37 9.65 -2.25
CA THR A 156 19.11 9.07 -1.13
C THR A 156 18.10 8.61 -0.08
N GLN A 157 18.54 7.87 0.94
CA GLN A 157 17.64 7.42 2.01
C GLN A 157 16.89 8.56 2.70
N SER A 158 17.48 9.76 2.76
CA SER A 158 16.89 10.95 3.37
C SER A 158 16.04 11.80 2.43
N SER A 159 15.91 11.44 1.15
CA SER A 159 15.09 12.20 0.19
C SER A 159 13.61 12.16 0.59
N THR A 160 12.96 13.33 0.61
CA THR A 160 11.57 13.51 1.08
C THR A 160 10.59 13.90 -0.03
N ASP A 161 11.05 14.44 -1.15
CA ASP A 161 10.19 15.11 -2.15
C ASP A 161 9.13 14.20 -2.79
N ASN A 162 9.41 12.91 -2.88
CA ASN A 162 8.51 11.92 -3.50
C ASN A 162 7.80 11.02 -2.48
N TYR A 163 7.79 11.42 -1.20
CA TYR A 163 7.28 10.64 -0.09
C TYR A 163 6.33 11.47 0.77
N GLY A 164 5.13 10.96 1.02
CA GLY A 164 4.16 11.59 1.92
C GLY A 164 4.65 11.56 3.35
N GLU A 165 4.99 12.71 3.94
CA GLU A 165 5.34 12.85 5.36
C GLU A 165 6.48 11.93 5.84
N GLY A 166 7.37 11.51 4.93
CA GLY A 166 8.45 10.59 5.22
C GLY A 166 9.60 10.72 4.23
N ASN A 167 10.45 9.69 4.15
CA ASN A 167 11.57 9.63 3.21
C ASN A 167 11.70 8.27 2.51
N ALA A 168 12.58 8.21 1.52
CA ALA A 168 12.87 7.00 0.74
C ALA A 168 13.24 5.80 1.61
N GLY A 169 14.06 6.02 2.64
CA GLY A 169 14.48 4.97 3.57
C GLY A 169 13.32 4.35 4.34
N GLN A 170 12.33 5.15 4.74
CA GLN A 170 11.12 4.70 5.44
C GLN A 170 10.15 3.99 4.49
N TYR A 171 9.86 4.59 3.34
CA TYR A 171 8.86 4.07 2.39
C TYR A 171 9.32 2.81 1.65
N THR A 172 10.63 2.54 1.57
CA THR A 172 11.14 1.30 0.97
C THR A 172 10.53 0.04 1.61
N TRP A 173 10.07 0.12 2.85
CA TRP A 173 9.47 -0.99 3.58
C TRP A 173 7.95 -1.11 3.43
N MET A 174 7.28 -0.17 2.74
CA MET A 174 5.81 -0.14 2.62
C MET A 174 5.29 -1.10 1.53
N VAL A 175 5.64 -2.39 1.67
CA VAL A 175 5.09 -3.51 0.88
C VAL A 175 4.59 -4.60 1.85
N PRO A 176 3.64 -4.29 2.75
CA PRO A 176 3.24 -5.19 3.83
C PRO A 176 2.58 -6.49 3.32
N PHE A 177 2.06 -6.47 2.10
CA PHE A 177 1.43 -7.60 1.44
C PHE A 177 2.42 -8.56 0.74
N ASN A 178 3.70 -8.17 0.60
CA ASN A 178 4.74 -9.03 0.03
C ASN A 178 6.13 -8.79 0.65
N PRO A 179 6.29 -8.97 1.98
CA PRO A 179 7.58 -8.76 2.64
C PRO A 179 8.65 -9.75 2.13
N VAL A 180 8.27 -11.00 1.86
CA VAL A 180 9.18 -12.03 1.33
C VAL A 180 9.75 -11.61 -0.02
N GLY A 181 8.90 -11.12 -0.93
CA GLY A 181 9.33 -10.64 -2.24
C GLY A 181 10.21 -9.39 -2.13
N LEU A 182 9.87 -8.46 -1.24
CA LEU A 182 10.70 -7.29 -1.00
C LEU A 182 12.10 -7.68 -0.51
N PHE A 183 12.20 -8.52 0.52
CA PHE A 183 13.49 -8.98 1.04
C PHE A 183 14.32 -9.72 -0.02
N ALA A 184 13.68 -10.56 -0.84
CA ALA A 184 14.35 -11.26 -1.92
C ALA A 184 14.99 -10.30 -2.94
N GLN A 185 14.30 -9.20 -3.27
CA GLN A 185 14.80 -8.20 -4.21
C GLN A 185 15.87 -7.28 -3.60
N LEU A 186 15.84 -7.03 -2.29
CA LEU A 186 16.85 -6.24 -1.57
C LEU A 186 18.18 -7.01 -1.34
N GLY A 187 18.37 -8.17 -1.97
CA GLY A 187 19.58 -8.98 -1.83
C GLY A 187 19.55 -9.95 -0.63
N GLY A 188 18.41 -10.06 0.06
CA GLY A 188 18.19 -11.04 1.11
C GLY A 188 17.80 -12.39 0.52
N GLN A 189 18.78 -13.28 0.29
CA GLN A 189 18.45 -14.70 0.28
C GLN A 189 17.88 -15.05 1.66
N LEU A 190 16.62 -15.48 1.73
CA LEU A 190 16.05 -16.16 2.90
C LEU A 190 16.65 -17.57 3.06
N GLY A 191 17.98 -17.66 3.01
CA GLY A 191 18.78 -18.88 3.02
C GLY A 191 19.97 -18.79 3.99
N GLY A 192 19.92 -17.90 4.99
CA GLY A 192 20.99 -17.81 5.98
C GLY A 192 20.75 -16.74 7.04
N GLY A 193 20.02 -17.08 8.09
CA GLY A 193 20.30 -16.66 9.48
C GLY A 193 20.53 -15.19 9.84
N VAL A 194 20.18 -14.19 9.03
CA VAL A 194 20.24 -12.78 9.44
C VAL A 194 18.84 -12.29 9.77
N ALA A 195 18.59 -12.10 11.07
CA ALA A 195 17.32 -11.62 11.60
C ALA A 195 16.98 -10.22 11.05
N PRO A 196 15.68 -9.87 10.95
CA PRO A 196 15.19 -8.53 10.56
C PRO A 196 15.80 -7.37 11.38
N GLU A 197 16.37 -7.67 12.54
CA GLU A 197 16.88 -6.73 13.54
C GLU A 197 17.97 -5.80 13.01
N ARG A 198 18.82 -6.23 12.06
CA ARG A 198 19.91 -5.36 11.55
C ARG A 198 19.44 -4.22 10.65
N VAL A 199 18.26 -4.34 10.04
CA VAL A 199 17.68 -3.29 9.20
C VAL A 199 17.08 -2.16 10.08
N PHE A 200 16.56 -2.51 11.25
CA PHE A 200 15.96 -1.55 12.18
C PHE A 200 16.98 -0.76 13.02
N CYS A 201 18.23 -1.23 13.13
CA CYS A 201 19.29 -0.53 13.86
C CYS A 201 19.79 0.77 13.19
N GLY A 202 19.41 1.06 11.93
CA GLY A 202 19.80 2.30 11.25
C GLY A 202 18.89 3.50 11.51
N VAL A 203 17.77 3.30 12.21
CA VAL A 203 16.85 4.39 12.62
C VAL A 203 17.12 4.70 14.09
N GLU A 204 18.30 5.26 14.38
CA GLU A 204 18.56 5.84 15.69
C GLU A 204 17.80 7.18 15.81
N ARG A 205 16.64 7.14 16.48
CA ARG A 205 16.29 8.26 17.37
C ARG A 205 17.25 8.18 18.54
N GLY A 206 17.86 9.31 18.88
CA GLY A 206 18.70 9.44 20.06
C GLY A 206 18.01 8.87 21.30
N ASP A 207 18.85 8.21 22.11
CA ASP A 207 18.72 7.92 23.53
C ASP A 207 17.31 7.48 24.00
N GLU A 208 17.08 6.17 24.07
CA GLU A 208 16.26 5.41 25.05
C GLU A 208 15.99 3.98 24.49
N PRO A 209 16.13 2.88 25.26
CA PRO A 209 16.00 1.52 24.73
C PRO A 209 14.54 1.13 24.43
N ALA A 210 14.24 0.87 23.15
CA ALA A 210 12.96 0.34 22.70
C ALA A 210 12.76 -1.11 23.19
N GLN A 211 11.88 -1.31 24.18
CA GLN A 211 11.31 -2.63 24.47
C GLN A 211 10.14 -2.88 23.53
N PHE A 212 10.31 -3.73 22.53
CA PHE A 212 9.19 -4.29 21.76
C PHE A 212 9.10 -5.80 22.01
N LEU A 213 8.01 -6.20 22.66
CA LEU A 213 7.60 -7.59 22.87
C LEU A 213 7.00 -8.14 21.57
N TYR A 214 7.77 -8.94 20.83
CA TYR A 214 7.20 -9.98 19.98
C TYR A 214 7.47 -11.33 20.65
N GLY A 215 6.39 -12.07 20.92
CA GLY A 215 6.39 -13.30 21.71
C GLY A 215 7.43 -14.32 21.23
N ARG A 216 8.24 -14.80 22.18
CA ARG A 216 9.13 -15.94 21.97
C ARG A 216 8.31 -17.13 21.49
N ARG A 217 8.71 -17.71 20.34
CA ARG A 217 8.28 -19.05 19.95
C ARG A 217 8.74 -20.02 21.04
N THR A 218 7.80 -20.64 21.74
CA THR A 218 8.06 -21.87 22.47
C THR A 218 8.26 -22.98 21.45
N ASP A 219 9.54 -23.34 21.28
CA ASP A 219 9.97 -24.67 20.88
C ASP A 219 9.23 -25.71 21.74
N LEU A 220 8.40 -26.54 21.10
CA LEU A 220 7.93 -27.80 21.66
C LEU A 220 8.45 -28.94 20.80
N ARG A 221 9.74 -29.25 20.94
CA ARG A 221 10.33 -30.54 20.57
C ARG A 221 11.27 -31.02 21.67
N GLY A 222 10.75 -31.93 22.50
CA GLY A 222 11.56 -32.94 23.17
C GLY A 222 11.55 -32.90 24.70
N ALA A 223 10.65 -33.67 25.30
CA ALA A 223 10.95 -34.42 26.52
C ALA A 223 9.92 -35.55 26.68
N VAL A 224 10.36 -36.75 26.30
CA VAL A 224 9.76 -38.02 26.70
C VAL A 224 10.57 -38.54 27.89
N ALA A 225 9.85 -39.15 28.83
CA ALA A 225 10.27 -40.11 29.86
C ALA A 225 10.75 -39.61 31.24
N ILE A 226 10.08 -40.25 32.22
CA ILE A 226 10.28 -40.41 33.68
C ILE A 226 9.79 -39.26 34.55
#